data_AF-A0A1S6WTZ3-F1
#
_entry.id   AF-A0A1S6WTZ3-F1
#
_cell.length_a   1.000
_cell.length_b   1.000
_cell.length_c   1.000
_cell.angle_alpha   90.00
_cell.angle_beta   90.00
_cell.angle_gamma   90.00
#
_symmetry.space_group_name_H-M   'P 1'
#
loop_
_entity.id
_entity.type
_entity.pdbx_description
1 polymer ?
#
loop_
_entity_poly.entity_id
_entity_poly.type
_entity_poly.pdbx_seq_one_letter_code
_entity_poly.pdbx_strand_id
1 'polypeptide(L)'
;MFKLKSYLSENNITYAAFAVSVGVTQASIARYVNGKRFPHPRIIKKIAKITNNYVSPSDWYQENFTAVTQDLMQKKETSPSCEFVDGCVVSRAGYEQTDGQQSIGG
;
A
#
# COMPACT_ATOMS: atom_id res chain seq x y z
N MET A 1 -2.93 -10.42 -3.29
CA MET A 1 -3.80 -11.41 -2.63
C MET A 1 -3.46 -12.81 -3.12
N PHE A 2 -2.69 -13.53 -2.30
CA PHE A 2 -2.11 -14.82 -2.69
C PHE A 2 -3.19 -15.91 -2.86
N LYS A 3 -4.18 -15.93 -1.96
CA LYS A 3 -5.24 -16.95 -1.92
C LYS A 3 -6.10 -17.02 -3.18
N LEU A 4 -6.49 -15.85 -3.71
CA LEU A 4 -7.26 -15.79 -4.96
C LEU A 4 -6.45 -16.27 -6.17
N LYS A 5 -5.14 -16.00 -6.19
CA LYS A 5 -4.26 -16.46 -7.26
C LYS A 5 -4.13 -17.99 -7.24
N SER A 6 -3.90 -18.58 -6.07
CA SER A 6 -3.80 -20.04 -5.90
C SER A 6 -5.07 -20.75 -6.33
N TYR A 7 -6.24 -20.25 -5.90
CA TYR A 7 -7.54 -20.80 -6.31
C TYR A 7 -7.70 -20.87 -7.84
N LEU A 8 -7.33 -19.79 -8.54
CA LEU A 8 -7.47 -19.73 -10.00
C LEU A 8 -6.51 -20.68 -10.71
N SER A 9 -5.27 -20.82 -10.20
CA SER A 9 -4.30 -21.76 -10.73
C SER A 9 -4.69 -23.22 -10.49
N GLU A 10 -5.12 -23.57 -9.28
CA GLU A 10 -5.52 -24.94 -8.89
C GLU A 10 -6.72 -25.44 -9.72
N ASN A 11 -7.66 -24.53 -10.03
CA ASN A 11 -8.85 -24.86 -10.80
C ASN A 11 -8.67 -24.63 -12.32
N ASN A 12 -7.48 -24.23 -12.78
CA ASN A 12 -7.21 -23.87 -14.19
C ASN A 12 -8.18 -22.81 -14.76
N ILE A 13 -8.64 -21.89 -13.91
CA ILE A 13 -9.61 -20.85 -14.29
C ILE A 13 -8.84 -19.60 -14.75
N THR A 14 -9.12 -19.16 -15.98
CA THR A 14 -8.55 -17.92 -16.49
C THR A 14 -9.18 -16.69 -15.81
N TYR A 15 -8.43 -15.58 -15.73
CA TYR A 15 -8.95 -14.32 -15.17
C TYR A 15 -10.19 -13.82 -15.92
N ALA A 16 -10.27 -14.06 -17.23
CA ALA A 16 -11.42 -13.66 -18.03
C ALA A 16 -12.67 -14.48 -17.67
N ALA A 17 -12.54 -15.81 -17.58
CA ALA A 17 -13.65 -16.69 -17.21
C ALA A 17 -14.17 -16.36 -15.80
N PHE A 18 -13.26 -16.17 -14.83
CA PHE A 18 -13.66 -15.82 -13.48
C PHE A 18 -14.34 -14.44 -13.40
N ALA A 19 -13.87 -13.47 -14.18
CA ALA A 19 -14.43 -12.13 -14.21
C ALA A 19 -15.89 -12.13 -14.69
N VAL A 20 -16.22 -12.96 -15.68
CA VAL A 20 -17.60 -13.15 -16.16
C VAL A 20 -18.50 -13.67 -15.05
N SER A 21 -18.06 -14.70 -14.31
CA SER A 21 -18.84 -15.27 -13.19
C SER A 21 -19.11 -14.27 -12.07
N VAL A 22 -18.14 -13.40 -11.78
CA VAL A 22 -18.29 -12.34 -10.76
C VAL A 22 -19.10 -11.14 -11.28
N GLY A 23 -19.11 -10.92 -12.59
CA GLY A 23 -19.71 -9.76 -13.25
C GLY A 23 -18.81 -8.52 -13.19
N VAL A 24 -17.50 -8.69 -13.42
CA VAL A 24 -16.51 -7.61 -13.50
C VAL A 24 -15.63 -7.78 -14.73
N THR A 25 -14.73 -6.83 -14.99
CA THR A 25 -13.75 -6.96 -16.08
C THR A 25 -12.54 -7.80 -15.66
N GLN A 26 -11.91 -8.49 -16.62
CA GLN A 26 -10.66 -9.22 -16.39
C GLN A 26 -9.58 -8.33 -15.74
N ALA A 27 -9.46 -7.09 -16.21
CA ALA A 27 -8.52 -6.11 -15.66
C ALA A 27 -8.80 -5.81 -14.16
N SER A 28 -10.06 -5.85 -13.73
CA SER A 28 -10.43 -5.68 -12.32
C SER A 28 -9.91 -6.84 -11.47
N ILE A 29 -10.11 -8.08 -11.94
CA ILE A 29 -9.57 -9.28 -11.27
C ILE A 29 -8.04 -9.20 -11.18
N ALA A 30 -7.35 -8.85 -12.26
CA ALA A 30 -5.90 -8.70 -12.26
C ALA A 30 -5.42 -7.66 -11.23
N ARG A 31 -6.12 -6.52 -11.12
CA ARG A 31 -5.80 -5.49 -10.10
C ARG A 31 -6.01 -6.01 -8.67
N TYR A 32 -7.05 -6.80 -8.42
CA TYR A 32 -7.31 -7.38 -7.10
C TYR A 32 -6.25 -8.40 -6.72
N VAL A 33 -5.90 -9.32 -7.63
CA VAL A 33 -4.86 -10.32 -7.42
C VAL A 33 -3.52 -9.66 -7.10
N ASN A 34 -3.16 -8.63 -7.86
CA ASN A 34 -1.91 -7.87 -7.69
C ASN A 34 -1.94 -6.86 -6.53
N GLY A 35 -3.06 -6.72 -5.80
CA GLY A 35 -3.20 -5.76 -4.71
C GLY A 35 -3.17 -4.29 -5.14
N LYS A 36 -3.29 -4.00 -6.44
CA LYS A 36 -3.30 -2.63 -6.99
C LYS A 36 -4.60 -1.88 -6.68
N ARG A 37 -5.67 -2.60 -6.35
CA ARG A 37 -6.97 -2.03 -6.01
C ARG A 37 -7.67 -2.89 -4.97
N PHE A 38 -8.30 -2.23 -4.00
CA PHE A 38 -9.19 -2.90 -3.07
C PHE A 38 -10.60 -3.06 -3.70
N PRO A 39 -11.17 -4.27 -3.74
CA PRO A 39 -12.51 -4.49 -4.31
C PRO A 39 -13.62 -3.92 -3.42
N HIS A 40 -14.74 -3.55 -4.05
CA HIS A 40 -15.92 -3.12 -3.32
C HIS A 40 -16.53 -4.29 -2.50
N PRO A 41 -17.12 -4.06 -1.32
CA PRO A 41 -17.70 -5.13 -0.47
C PRO A 41 -18.70 -6.04 -1.19
N ARG A 42 -19.48 -5.50 -2.13
CA ARG A 42 -20.40 -6.28 -2.98
C ARG A 42 -19.66 -7.32 -3.83
N ILE A 43 -18.48 -6.97 -4.35
CA ILE A 43 -17.64 -7.87 -5.15
C ILE A 43 -16.99 -8.93 -4.25
N ILE A 44 -16.50 -8.53 -3.08
CA ILE A 44 -15.95 -9.47 -2.08
C ILE A 44 -16.96 -10.56 -1.74
N LYS A 45 -18.22 -10.18 -1.46
CA LYS A 45 -19.30 -11.13 -1.18
C LYS A 45 -19.59 -12.07 -2.36
N LYS A 46 -19.53 -11.57 -3.60
CA LYS A 46 -19.72 -12.41 -4.80
C LYS A 46 -18.58 -13.42 -4.98
N ILE A 47 -17.33 -12.96 -4.82
CA ILE A 47 -16.15 -13.82 -4.90
C ILE A 47 -16.25 -14.94 -3.85
N ALA A 48 -16.60 -14.62 -2.60
CA ALA A 48 -16.76 -15.62 -1.56
C ALA A 48 -17.83 -16.68 -1.91
N LYS A 49 -18.96 -16.26 -2.48
CA LYS A 49 -20.01 -17.18 -2.93
C LYS A 49 -19.54 -18.11 -4.06
N ILE A 50 -18.89 -17.57 -5.09
CA ILE A 50 -18.45 -18.34 -6.27
C ILE A 50 -17.32 -19.31 -5.90
N THR A 51 -16.44 -18.90 -5.00
CA THR A 51 -15.32 -19.71 -4.53
C THR A 51 -15.67 -20.66 -3.38
N ASN A 52 -16.96 -20.81 -3.04
CA ASN A 52 -17.42 -21.63 -1.90
C ASN A 52 -16.68 -21.32 -0.58
N ASN A 53 -16.47 -20.03 -0.29
CA ASN A 53 -15.69 -19.51 0.85
C ASN A 53 -14.20 -19.91 0.88
N TYR A 54 -13.62 -20.43 -0.21
CA TYR A 54 -12.17 -20.58 -0.31
C TYR A 54 -11.47 -19.23 -0.12
N VAL A 55 -12.01 -18.17 -0.75
CA VAL A 55 -11.63 -16.79 -0.46
C VAL A 55 -12.74 -16.14 0.36
N SER A 56 -12.56 -16.13 1.68
CA SER A 56 -13.50 -15.53 2.63
C SER A 56 -13.36 -14.00 2.64
N PRO A 57 -14.42 -13.24 2.95
CA PRO A 57 -14.30 -11.79 3.13
C PRO A 57 -13.21 -11.40 4.14
N SER A 58 -12.99 -12.19 5.19
CA SER A 58 -11.95 -11.92 6.20
C SER A 58 -10.54 -11.93 5.62
N ASP A 59 -10.27 -12.80 4.63
CA ASP A 59 -8.96 -12.91 3.99
C ASP A 59 -8.55 -11.58 3.33
N TRP A 60 -9.51 -10.78 2.85
CA TRP A 60 -9.25 -9.47 2.22
C TRP A 60 -8.79 -8.41 3.23
N TYR A 61 -9.17 -8.54 4.50
CA TYR A 61 -8.84 -7.57 5.54
C TYR A 61 -7.66 -8.01 6.41
N GLN A 62 -7.37 -9.31 6.49
CA GLN A 62 -6.22 -9.84 7.24
C GLN A 62 -4.87 -9.46 6.64
N GLU A 63 -4.74 -9.42 5.31
CA GLU A 63 -3.47 -9.05 4.67
C GLU A 63 -3.03 -7.59 4.97
N ASN A 64 -3.91 -6.75 5.49
CA ASN A 64 -3.57 -5.37 5.89
C ASN A 64 -3.15 -5.25 7.37
N PHE A 65 -3.48 -6.23 8.21
CA PHE A 65 -3.23 -6.13 9.65
C PHE A 65 -1.77 -6.43 10.01
N THR A 66 -1.12 -7.32 9.26
CA THR A 66 0.29 -7.72 9.49
C THR A 66 1.29 -6.60 9.20
N ALA A 67 0.97 -5.67 8.30
CA ALA A 67 1.83 -4.52 8.00
C ALA A 67 1.88 -3.48 9.14
N VAL A 68 0.78 -3.32 9.89
CA VAL A 68 0.70 -2.35 10.99
C VAL A 68 1.51 -2.82 12.21
N THR A 69 1.57 -4.13 12.44
CA THR A 69 2.28 -4.69 13.60
C THR A 69 3.80 -4.63 13.45
N GLN A 70 4.33 -4.73 12.23
CA GLN A 70 5.78 -4.62 12.00
C GLN A 70 6.30 -3.20 12.21
N ASP A 71 5.53 -2.17 11.85
CA ASP A 71 5.91 -0.76 12.03
C ASP A 71 5.84 -0.33 13.52
N LEU A 72 4.90 -0.90 14.29
CA LEU A 72 4.77 -0.64 15.73
C LEU A 72 5.84 -1.33 16.60
N MET A 73 6.50 -2.39 16.12
CA MET A 73 7.59 -3.06 16.86
C MET A 73 8.97 -2.45 16.59
N GLN A 74 9.14 -1.56 15.60
CA GLN A 74 10.42 -0.93 15.27
C GLN A 74 10.68 0.41 16.00
N LYS A 75 9.75 0.88 16.84
CA LYS A 75 9.87 2.17 17.58
C LYS A 75 10.20 2.04 19.07
N LYS A 76 10.58 0.85 19.53
CA LYS A 76 11.07 0.64 20.89
C LYS A 76 12.45 0.00 20.81
N GLU A 77 13.41 0.67 21.44
CA GLU A 77 14.81 0.28 21.68
C GLU A 77 15.85 0.87 20.71
N THR A 78 16.11 2.17 20.88
CA THR A 78 17.50 2.63 21.06
C THR A 78 17.52 3.83 21.99
N SER A 79 17.58 3.54 23.29
CA SER A 79 18.17 4.38 24.32
C SER A 79 18.91 3.37 25.20
N PRO A 80 20.24 3.48 25.40
CA PRO A 80 20.87 4.66 25.97
C PRO A 80 22.23 5.03 25.33
N SER A 81 22.55 6.31 25.27
CA SER A 81 23.79 6.81 25.91
C SER A 81 23.87 8.30 25.66
N CYS A 82 23.92 9.03 26.75
CA CYS A 82 24.47 10.37 26.80
C CYS A 82 25.96 10.27 26.43
N GLU A 83 26.31 10.29 25.15
CA GLU A 83 27.66 10.67 24.76
C GLU A 83 27.64 12.19 24.57
N PHE A 84 27.83 12.86 25.71
CA PHE A 84 28.27 14.23 25.81
C PHE A 84 29.60 14.33 25.06
N VAL A 85 29.58 14.75 23.79
CA VAL A 85 30.78 15.21 23.09
C VAL A 85 30.59 16.64 22.62
N ASP A 86 31.47 17.46 23.20
CA ASP A 86 31.61 18.89 23.03
C ASP A 86 31.74 19.33 21.57
N GLY A 87 31.15 20.50 21.30
CA GLY A 87 31.75 21.50 20.44
C GLY A 87 31.61 21.27 18.95
N CYS A 88 30.66 21.96 18.32
CA CYS A 88 31.02 22.65 17.09
C CYS A 88 30.37 24.03 16.99
N VAL A 89 31.27 24.98 17.10
CA VAL A 89 31.20 26.42 16.88
C VAL A 89 30.35 26.81 15.67
N VAL A 90 29.61 27.90 15.89
CA VAL A 90 29.01 28.83 14.93
C VAL A 90 29.76 28.90 13.60
N SER A 91 29.05 28.68 12.50
CA SER A 91 29.40 29.29 11.22
C SER A 91 28.16 29.90 10.59
N ARG A 92 28.05 31.20 10.86
CA ARG A 92 27.12 32.17 10.31
C ARG A 92 27.53 32.44 8.87
N ALA A 93 26.92 31.75 7.91
CA ALA A 93 26.96 32.13 6.50
C ALA A 93 25.72 32.97 6.21
N GLY A 94 25.94 34.26 5.93
CA GLY A 94 24.89 35.20 5.58
C GLY A 94 24.23 34.82 4.26
N TYR A 95 22.91 34.89 4.23
CA TYR A 95 22.18 35.09 2.99
C TYR A 95 22.02 36.61 2.84
N GLU A 96 22.70 37.21 1.87
CA GLU A 96 22.40 38.57 1.44
C GLU A 96 21.11 38.53 0.61
N GLN A 97 20.16 39.36 0.99
CA GLN A 97 18.98 39.70 0.23
C GLN A 97 19.41 40.37 -1.08
N THR A 98 19.05 39.79 -2.22
CA THR A 98 18.97 40.55 -3.47
C THR A 98 17.50 40.86 -3.73
N ASP A 99 17.16 42.11 -3.45
CA ASP A 99 15.86 42.70 -3.76
C ASP A 99 15.60 42.60 -5.27
N GLY A 100 14.46 42.00 -5.60
CA GLY A 100 13.94 42.00 -6.96
C GLY A 100 13.60 43.42 -7.38
N GLN A 101 14.41 44.03 -8.23
CA GLN A 101 13.99 45.20 -9.00
C GLN A 101 13.19 44.74 -10.21
N GLN A 102 11.87 44.95 -10.11
CA GLN A 102 11.00 45.14 -11.26
C GLN A 102 11.47 46.37 -12.05
N SER A 103 11.72 46.23 -13.35
CA SER A 103 11.71 47.35 -14.28
C SER A 103 10.87 46.96 -15.49
N ILE A 104 9.76 47.67 -15.63
CA ILE A 104 8.85 47.67 -16.76
C ILE A 104 9.13 48.95 -17.56
N GLY A 105 9.17 48.83 -18.89
CA GLY A 105 9.18 49.97 -19.83
C GLY A 105 10.41 49.96 -20.75
N GLY A 106 10.28 50.04 -22.07
CA GLY A 106 9.11 50.17 -22.94
C GLY A 106 9.56 49.97 -24.39
#